data_AF-A0A417HNY7-F1
#
_entry.id   AF-A0A417HNY7-F1
#
_cell.length_a   1.000
_cell.length_b   1.000
_cell.length_c   1.000
_cell.angle_alpha   90.00
_cell.angle_beta   90.00
_cell.angle_gamma   90.00
#
_symmetry.space_group_name_H-M   'P 1'
#
loop_
_entity.id
_entity.type
_entity.pdbx_description
1 polymer ?
#
loop_
_entity_poly.entity_id
_entity_poly.type
_entity_poly.pdbx_seq_one_letter_code
_entity_poly.pdbx_strand_id
1 'polypeptide(L)'
;MKNIGIVCEGPTDYIILKKVIDLITNETNYYVQLQPEPDLTGQYGNGWKGVWKWCCDNADIRKQLMKDITPRLDFLVVQMDGDVSRKEKSAHCSCPSVKCPYKGIRNPLECDIKPEDRDACPVILPCQNHGAPITGYMEHLKGLLSTWLKEPDDTCIVIPCDSTEAWIVAAYDNTAEVEFIKDPWESVIAKRKTYHDIRISGKKKRTRIFEQFAPIVCENWEQVTNLCQSARDFEQSIYTLSHQT
;
A
#
# COMPACT_ATOMS: atom_id res chain seq x y z
N MET A 1 3.63 15.76 18.04
CA MET A 1 2.90 14.48 18.05
C MET A 1 1.73 14.65 17.12
N LYS A 2 1.56 13.75 16.15
CA LYS A 2 0.44 13.76 15.21
C LYS A 2 -0.55 12.63 15.52
N ASN A 3 -1.80 12.81 15.10
CA ASN A 3 -2.85 11.79 15.11
C ASN A 3 -3.08 11.33 13.67
N ILE A 4 -2.75 10.08 13.37
CA ILE A 4 -2.63 9.61 11.99
C ILE A 4 -3.58 8.43 11.79
N GLY A 5 -4.44 8.52 10.78
CA GLY A 5 -5.25 7.38 10.34
C GLY A 5 -4.50 6.56 9.30
N ILE A 6 -4.46 5.24 9.44
CA ILE A 6 -3.82 4.34 8.46
C ILE A 6 -4.87 3.43 7.83
N VAL A 7 -4.86 3.40 6.49
CA VAL A 7 -5.62 2.50 5.64
C VAL A 7 -4.61 1.73 4.81
N CYS A 8 -4.38 0.45 5.10
CA CYS A 8 -3.37 -0.35 4.42
C CYS A 8 -3.90 -1.76 4.09
N GLU A 9 -3.20 -2.46 3.21
CA GLU A 9 -3.65 -3.75 2.69
C GLU A 9 -3.72 -4.83 3.77
N GLY A 10 -2.68 -4.89 4.61
CA GLY A 10 -2.53 -5.95 5.60
C GLY A 10 -1.97 -5.46 6.94
N PRO A 11 -2.11 -6.30 7.99
CA PRO A 11 -1.66 -5.95 9.33
C PRO A 11 -0.13 -5.91 9.44
N THR A 12 0.58 -6.52 8.49
CA THR A 12 2.04 -6.47 8.39
C THR A 12 2.52 -5.11 7.87
N ASP A 13 1.81 -4.54 6.90
CA ASP A 13 2.11 -3.22 6.34
C ASP A 13 1.91 -2.13 7.39
N TYR A 14 0.82 -2.22 8.16
CA TYR A 14 0.54 -1.33 9.29
C TYR A 14 1.73 -1.20 10.25
N ILE A 15 2.40 -2.31 10.57
CA ILE A 15 3.54 -2.34 11.51
C ILE A 15 4.73 -1.56 10.95
N ILE A 16 5.07 -1.79 9.67
CA ILE A 16 6.19 -1.13 9.02
C ILE A 16 5.91 0.37 8.86
N LEU A 17 4.73 0.71 8.31
CA LEU A 17 4.33 2.11 8.10
C LEU A 17 4.36 2.90 9.41
N LYS A 18 3.76 2.37 10.48
CA LYS A 18 3.75 3.02 11.80
C LYS A 18 5.17 3.35 12.28
N LYS A 19 6.08 2.37 12.20
CA LYS A 19 7.45 2.53 12.72
C LYS A 19 8.27 3.51 11.88
N VAL A 20 8.10 3.46 10.57
CA VAL A 20 8.78 4.39 9.65
C VAL A 20 8.23 5.81 9.80
N ILE A 21 6.93 6.01 10.01
CA ILE A 21 6.35 7.34 10.24
C ILE A 21 6.90 7.95 11.54
N ASP A 22 6.96 7.18 12.63
CA ASP A 22 7.56 7.64 13.89
C ASP A 22 9.03 8.06 13.69
N LEU A 23 9.78 7.34 12.86
CA LEU A 23 11.14 7.72 12.48
C LEU A 23 11.17 9.04 11.69
N ILE A 24 10.40 9.17 10.60
CA ILE A 24 10.41 10.34 9.71
C ILE A 24 9.99 11.61 10.47
N THR A 25 8.97 11.49 11.32
CA THR A 25 8.47 12.61 12.13
C THR A 25 9.34 12.90 13.36
N ASN A 26 10.30 12.03 13.66
CA ASN A 26 11.16 12.07 14.84
C ASN A 26 10.38 12.16 16.17
N GLU A 27 9.23 11.48 16.23
CA GLU A 27 8.38 11.43 17.42
C GLU A 27 7.49 10.18 17.46
N THR A 28 6.96 9.85 18.64
CA THR A 28 5.93 8.80 18.75
C THR A 28 4.56 9.40 18.48
N ASN A 29 3.91 8.97 17.40
CA ASN A 29 2.59 9.46 17.00
C ASN A 29 1.46 8.61 17.57
N TYR A 30 0.25 9.17 17.54
CA TYR A 30 -0.98 8.44 17.80
C TYR A 30 -1.53 7.89 16.48
N TYR A 31 -1.95 6.63 16.48
CA TYR A 31 -2.39 5.94 15.27
C TYR A 31 -3.78 5.35 15.44
N VAL A 32 -4.63 5.57 14.43
CA VAL A 32 -5.91 4.90 14.27
C VAL A 32 -5.82 3.97 13.07
N GLN A 33 -5.93 2.66 13.32
CA GLN A 33 -6.02 1.67 12.26
C GLN A 33 -7.45 1.69 11.69
N LEU A 34 -7.62 2.32 10.54
CA LEU A 34 -8.90 2.42 9.83
C LEU A 34 -9.13 1.21 8.91
N GLN A 35 -8.03 0.67 8.36
CA GLN A 35 -7.98 -0.56 7.57
C GLN A 35 -6.53 -1.09 7.63
N PRO A 36 -6.28 -2.42 7.74
CA PRO A 36 -7.23 -3.53 7.75
C PRO A 36 -8.14 -3.55 8.97
N GLU A 37 -9.28 -4.21 8.87
CA GLU A 37 -10.13 -4.48 10.02
C GLU A 37 -9.53 -5.60 10.89
N PRO A 38 -9.72 -5.56 12.23
CA PRO A 38 -9.19 -6.60 13.12
C PRO A 38 -9.72 -8.01 12.82
N ASP A 39 -10.91 -8.11 12.24
CA ASP A 39 -11.56 -9.35 11.85
C ASP A 39 -11.82 -9.39 10.33
N LEU A 40 -11.66 -10.57 9.73
CA LEU A 40 -11.95 -10.87 8.33
C LEU A 40 -13.44 -10.74 7.98
N THR A 41 -14.32 -10.69 8.99
CA THR A 41 -15.77 -10.43 8.84
C THR A 41 -16.11 -8.94 8.74
N GLY A 42 -15.09 -8.08 8.82
CA GLY A 42 -15.23 -6.64 8.67
C GLY A 42 -15.93 -6.21 7.38
N GLN A 43 -16.48 -5.00 7.39
CA GLN A 43 -17.26 -4.42 6.28
C GLN A 43 -16.51 -4.46 4.94
N TYR A 44 -15.20 -4.25 4.99
CA TYR A 44 -14.35 -4.13 3.81
C TYR A 44 -13.61 -5.43 3.50
N GLY A 45 -13.39 -6.26 4.52
CA GLY A 45 -12.47 -7.41 4.48
C GLY A 45 -11.01 -6.96 4.40
N ASN A 46 -10.05 -7.89 4.32
CA ASN A 46 -8.62 -7.57 4.22
C ASN A 46 -8.10 -7.72 2.78
N GLY A 47 -6.98 -7.07 2.46
CA GLY A 47 -6.42 -7.03 1.10
C GLY A 47 -6.66 -5.70 0.38
N TRP A 48 -6.08 -5.55 -0.81
CA TRP A 48 -6.23 -4.35 -1.65
C TRP A 48 -7.70 -3.98 -1.97
N LYS A 49 -8.60 -4.97 -2.07
CA LYS A 49 -10.04 -4.72 -2.27
C LYS A 49 -10.67 -3.98 -1.08
N GLY A 50 -10.20 -4.26 0.13
CA GLY A 50 -10.64 -3.56 1.34
C GLY A 50 -10.19 -2.10 1.33
N VAL A 51 -8.94 -1.84 0.93
CA VAL A 51 -8.41 -0.48 0.74
C VAL A 51 -9.24 0.30 -0.29
N TRP A 52 -9.52 -0.31 -1.45
CA TRP A 52 -10.37 0.31 -2.48
C TRP A 52 -11.74 0.66 -1.92
N LYS A 53 -12.47 -0.31 -1.36
CA LYS A 53 -13.82 -0.08 -0.82
C LYS A 53 -13.81 1.01 0.24
N TRP A 54 -12.84 0.98 1.16
CA TRP A 54 -12.70 2.02 2.18
C TRP A 54 -12.55 3.40 1.55
N CYS A 55 -11.68 3.54 0.54
CA CYS A 55 -11.49 4.82 -0.16
C CYS A 55 -12.78 5.32 -0.81
N CYS A 56 -13.51 4.46 -1.52
CA CYS A 56 -14.76 4.85 -2.18
C CYS A 56 -15.87 5.24 -1.20
N ASP A 57 -16.06 4.45 -0.14
CA ASP A 57 -17.14 4.66 0.82
C ASP A 57 -16.90 5.91 1.69
N ASN A 58 -15.63 6.24 1.94
CA ASN A 58 -15.26 7.35 2.81
C ASN A 58 -14.89 8.63 2.06
N ALA A 59 -14.72 8.60 0.74
CA ALA A 59 -14.25 9.74 -0.07
C ALA A 59 -15.00 11.05 0.23
N ASP A 60 -16.34 11.01 0.13
CA ASP A 60 -17.19 12.20 0.26
C ASP A 60 -17.29 12.70 1.71
N ILE A 61 -17.02 11.85 2.69
CA ILE A 61 -17.10 12.17 4.12
C ILE A 61 -15.72 12.24 4.79
N ARG A 62 -14.62 12.07 4.06
CA ARG A 62 -13.27 11.87 4.62
C ARG A 62 -12.84 12.97 5.58
N LYS A 63 -13.03 14.23 5.17
CA LYS A 63 -12.71 15.41 5.98
C LYS A 63 -13.54 15.48 7.27
N GLN A 64 -14.79 15.00 7.22
CA GLN A 64 -15.67 14.92 8.40
C GLN A 64 -15.24 13.75 9.31
N LEU A 65 -15.01 12.56 8.73
CA LEU A 65 -14.49 11.39 9.43
C LEU A 65 -13.22 11.72 10.22
N MET A 66 -12.25 12.38 9.60
CA MET A 66 -11.00 12.80 10.25
C MET A 66 -11.22 13.76 11.43
N LYS A 67 -12.23 14.64 11.34
CA LYS A 67 -12.60 15.58 12.41
C LYS A 67 -13.32 14.90 13.56
N ASP A 68 -14.15 13.89 13.28
CA ASP A 68 -15.00 13.23 14.26
C ASP A 68 -14.27 12.18 15.10
N ILE A 69 -13.19 11.60 14.56
CA ILE A 69 -12.30 10.72 15.33
C ILE A 69 -11.65 11.52 16.46
N THR A 70 -11.58 10.93 17.66
CA THR A 70 -10.96 11.56 18.83
C THR A 70 -9.72 10.77 19.27
N PRO A 71 -8.53 11.39 19.33
CA PRO A 71 -8.22 12.76 18.93
C PRO A 71 -8.34 12.97 17.40
N ARG A 72 -8.66 14.20 16.99
CA ARG A 72 -8.82 14.57 15.56
C ARG A 72 -7.59 14.17 14.77
N LEU A 73 -7.80 13.53 13.63
CA LEU A 73 -6.71 13.14 12.72
C LEU A 73 -6.12 14.38 12.01
N ASP A 74 -4.80 14.44 11.97
CA ASP A 74 -4.03 15.46 11.25
C ASP A 74 -3.94 15.12 9.76
N PHE A 75 -3.67 13.86 9.42
CA PHE A 75 -3.64 13.36 8.04
C PHE A 75 -3.90 11.85 7.99
N LEU A 76 -4.12 11.34 6.77
CA LEU A 76 -4.27 9.93 6.49
C LEU A 76 -3.04 9.37 5.76
N VAL A 77 -2.79 8.08 5.95
CA VAL A 77 -1.86 7.29 5.15
C VAL A 77 -2.64 6.16 4.51
N VAL A 78 -2.66 6.12 3.18
CA VAL A 78 -3.36 5.11 2.38
C VAL A 78 -2.32 4.31 1.60
N GLN A 79 -2.19 3.02 1.94
CA GLN A 79 -1.21 2.11 1.34
C GLN A 79 -1.90 1.01 0.54
N MET A 80 -1.33 0.71 -0.64
CA MET A 80 -1.69 -0.44 -1.46
C MET A 80 -0.45 -0.99 -2.15
N ASP A 81 -0.32 -2.31 -2.24
CA ASP A 81 0.83 -2.95 -2.87
C ASP A 81 0.87 -2.70 -4.38
N GLY A 82 2.06 -2.47 -4.93
CA GLY A 82 2.27 -2.23 -6.36
C GLY A 82 1.94 -3.44 -7.24
N ASP A 83 1.94 -4.64 -6.65
CA ASP A 83 1.57 -5.88 -7.34
C ASP A 83 0.12 -5.92 -7.83
N VAL A 84 -0.78 -5.16 -7.21
CA VAL A 84 -2.15 -4.94 -7.66
C VAL A 84 -2.14 -4.46 -9.11
N SER A 85 -1.29 -3.49 -9.46
CA SER A 85 -1.22 -3.02 -10.83
C SER A 85 -0.60 -4.02 -11.81
N ARG A 86 0.13 -5.03 -11.34
CA ARG A 86 0.69 -6.08 -12.20
C ARG A 86 -0.27 -7.26 -12.39
N LYS A 87 -1.07 -7.58 -11.37
CA LYS A 87 -1.83 -8.84 -11.30
C LYS A 87 -3.33 -8.64 -11.47
N GLU A 88 -3.87 -7.47 -11.14
CA GLU A 88 -5.31 -7.27 -11.01
C GLU A 88 -5.90 -6.53 -12.20
N LYS A 89 -6.76 -7.22 -12.97
CA LYS A 89 -7.43 -6.62 -14.14
C LYS A 89 -8.32 -5.43 -13.75
N SER A 90 -8.97 -5.52 -12.59
CA SER A 90 -9.92 -4.53 -12.07
C SER A 90 -9.27 -3.15 -11.85
N ALA A 91 -7.99 -3.10 -11.44
CA ALA A 91 -7.25 -1.84 -11.33
C ALA A 91 -7.15 -1.09 -12.68
N HIS A 92 -7.16 -1.82 -13.81
CA HIS A 92 -7.03 -1.21 -15.14
C HIS A 92 -8.34 -0.97 -15.85
N CYS A 93 -9.50 -1.23 -15.21
CA CYS A 93 -10.80 -1.09 -15.86
C CYS A 93 -11.04 0.32 -16.43
N SER A 94 -10.54 1.34 -15.73
CA SER A 94 -10.66 2.75 -16.12
C SER A 94 -9.63 3.20 -17.16
N CYS A 95 -8.61 2.39 -17.46
CA CYS A 95 -7.54 2.75 -18.39
C CYS A 95 -8.06 3.13 -19.78
N PRO A 96 -7.53 4.18 -20.44
CA PRO A 96 -8.02 4.64 -21.74
C PRO A 96 -8.03 3.57 -22.84
N SER A 97 -7.03 2.68 -22.83
CA SER A 97 -6.89 1.59 -23.81
C SER A 97 -7.95 0.49 -23.68
N VAL A 98 -8.65 0.41 -22.54
CA VAL A 98 -9.63 -0.65 -22.28
C VAL A 98 -10.97 -0.30 -22.91
N LYS A 99 -11.38 -1.12 -23.88
CA LYS A 99 -12.72 -1.10 -24.48
C LYS A 99 -13.60 -2.15 -23.81
N CYS A 100 -14.30 -1.75 -22.75
CA CYS A 100 -15.21 -2.61 -22.00
C CYS A 100 -16.63 -2.02 -22.04
N PRO A 101 -17.66 -2.80 -22.38
CA PRO A 101 -19.05 -2.31 -22.39
C PRO A 101 -19.56 -1.90 -20.99
N TYR A 102 -18.92 -2.38 -19.92
CA TYR A 102 -19.28 -2.06 -18.54
C TYR A 102 -18.47 -0.91 -17.92
N LYS A 103 -17.54 -0.31 -18.69
CA LYS A 103 -16.65 0.74 -18.19
C LYS A 103 -17.45 1.95 -17.71
N GLY A 104 -17.27 2.33 -16.45
CA GLY A 104 -18.01 3.44 -15.82
C GLY A 104 -19.47 3.15 -15.47
N ILE A 105 -19.95 1.94 -15.77
CA ILE A 105 -21.33 1.50 -15.48
C ILE A 105 -21.35 0.54 -14.29
N ARG A 106 -20.43 -0.44 -14.28
CA ARG A 106 -20.31 -1.46 -13.23
C ARG A 106 -19.07 -1.20 -12.38
N ASN A 107 -19.16 -1.42 -11.08
CA ASN A 107 -18.00 -1.37 -10.21
C ASN A 107 -17.01 -2.49 -10.61
N PRO A 108 -15.73 -2.19 -10.90
CA PRO A 108 -14.75 -3.21 -11.30
C PRO A 108 -14.61 -4.37 -10.31
N LEU A 109 -14.83 -4.12 -9.01
CA LEU A 109 -14.75 -5.17 -7.98
C LEU A 109 -15.87 -6.21 -8.13
N GLU A 110 -17.01 -5.86 -8.72
CA GLU A 110 -18.11 -6.79 -8.96
C GLU A 110 -17.80 -7.78 -10.09
N CYS A 111 -16.93 -7.40 -11.03
CA CYS A 111 -16.52 -8.26 -12.14
C CYS A 111 -15.67 -9.45 -11.69
N ASP A 112 -15.07 -9.37 -10.49
CA ASP A 112 -14.26 -10.45 -9.93
C ASP A 112 -15.08 -11.46 -9.13
N ILE A 113 -16.37 -11.20 -8.89
CA ILE A 113 -17.23 -12.06 -8.05
C ILE A 113 -17.53 -13.39 -8.77
N LYS A 114 -17.81 -13.33 -10.07
CA LYS A 114 -18.15 -14.50 -10.88
C LYS A 114 -16.98 -14.87 -11.81
N PRO A 115 -16.58 -16.15 -11.87
CA PRO A 115 -15.50 -16.59 -12.77
C PRO A 115 -15.74 -16.23 -14.24
N GLU A 116 -16.98 -16.38 -14.72
CA GLU A 116 -17.39 -16.03 -16.08
C GLU A 116 -17.17 -14.55 -16.44
N ASP A 117 -17.45 -13.63 -15.51
CA ASP A 117 -17.21 -12.20 -15.70
C ASP A 117 -15.70 -11.87 -15.74
N ARG A 118 -14.92 -12.52 -14.87
CA ARG A 118 -13.46 -12.35 -14.80
C ARG A 118 -12.78 -12.86 -16.07
N ASP A 119 -13.22 -14.00 -16.58
CA ASP A 119 -12.67 -14.63 -17.77
C ASP A 119 -13.05 -13.83 -19.03
N ALA A 120 -14.25 -13.24 -19.06
CA ALA A 120 -14.70 -12.34 -20.13
C ALA A 120 -14.09 -10.93 -20.06
N CYS A 121 -13.38 -10.57 -18.98
CA CYS A 121 -12.84 -9.23 -18.79
C CYS A 121 -11.81 -8.87 -19.89
N PRO A 122 -12.04 -7.81 -20.69
CA PRO A 122 -11.22 -7.46 -21.85
C PRO A 122 -9.90 -6.78 -21.49
N VAL A 123 -9.64 -6.55 -20.19
CA VAL A 123 -8.37 -6.01 -19.72
C VAL A 123 -7.26 -7.04 -19.96
N ILE A 124 -6.18 -6.58 -20.60
CA ILE A 124 -4.96 -7.35 -20.83
C ILE A 124 -3.87 -6.83 -19.89
N LEU A 125 -3.16 -7.76 -19.26
CA LEU A 125 -2.01 -7.49 -18.40
C LEU A 125 -0.71 -8.01 -19.08
N PRO A 126 0.43 -7.30 -18.96
CA PRO A 126 0.58 -5.98 -18.34
C PRO A 126 -0.15 -4.90 -19.15
N CYS A 127 -0.63 -3.86 -18.47
CA CYS A 127 -1.30 -2.75 -19.13
C CYS A 127 -0.32 -2.01 -20.05
N GLN A 128 -0.73 -1.78 -21.30
CA GLN A 128 0.08 -1.07 -22.29
C GLN A 128 0.41 0.37 -21.87
N ASN A 129 -0.38 0.98 -20.98
CA ASN A 129 -0.20 2.37 -20.58
C ASN A 129 0.74 2.55 -19.37
N HIS A 130 0.97 1.50 -18.57
CA HIS A 130 1.56 1.63 -17.23
C HIS A 130 2.67 0.60 -16.94
N GLY A 131 3.15 -0.11 -17.97
CA GLY A 131 3.99 -1.29 -17.80
C GLY A 131 5.50 -1.07 -17.61
N ALA A 132 6.03 0.08 -18.05
CA ALA A 132 7.46 0.41 -17.97
C ALA A 132 7.70 1.94 -17.98
N PRO A 133 8.68 2.46 -17.20
CA PRO A 133 9.47 1.74 -16.18
C PRO A 133 8.59 1.34 -14.99
N ILE A 134 9.15 0.65 -13.99
CA ILE A 134 8.36 0.08 -12.89
C ILE A 134 7.56 1.11 -12.09
N THR A 135 8.02 2.38 -12.11
CA THR A 135 7.31 3.53 -11.56
C THR A 135 5.96 3.77 -12.22
N GLY A 136 5.75 3.31 -13.46
CA GLY A 136 4.46 3.39 -14.14
C GLY A 136 3.35 2.62 -13.42
N TYR A 137 3.68 1.50 -12.76
CA TYR A 137 2.72 0.79 -11.92
C TYR A 137 2.38 1.58 -10.65
N MET A 138 3.38 2.21 -10.03
CA MET A 138 3.20 3.03 -8.84
C MET A 138 2.35 4.27 -9.15
N GLU A 139 2.69 5.00 -10.21
CA GLU A 139 1.97 6.18 -10.69
C GLU A 139 0.51 5.85 -11.03
N HIS A 140 0.28 4.69 -11.68
CA HIS A 140 -1.06 4.23 -11.98
C HIS A 140 -1.90 4.04 -10.71
N LEU A 141 -1.39 3.32 -9.70
CA LEU A 141 -2.12 3.11 -8.46
C LEU A 141 -2.29 4.38 -7.63
N LYS A 142 -1.27 5.27 -7.62
CA LYS A 142 -1.39 6.60 -7.02
C LYS A 142 -2.53 7.40 -7.66
N GLY A 143 -2.64 7.37 -9.00
CA GLY A 143 -3.72 8.02 -9.74
C GLY A 143 -5.11 7.41 -9.45
N LEU A 144 -5.20 6.09 -9.34
CA LEU A 144 -6.43 5.40 -8.95
C LEU A 144 -6.88 5.78 -7.55
N LEU A 145 -6.00 5.67 -6.55
CA LEU A 145 -6.31 6.03 -5.16
C LEU A 145 -6.69 7.51 -5.05
N SER A 146 -5.98 8.39 -5.76
CA SER A 146 -6.33 9.83 -5.81
C SER A 146 -7.74 10.05 -6.38
N THR A 147 -8.11 9.29 -7.41
CA THR A 147 -9.46 9.35 -8.00
C THR A 147 -10.52 8.83 -7.03
N TRP A 148 -10.25 7.71 -6.35
CA TRP A 148 -11.19 7.12 -5.39
C TRP A 148 -11.38 8.00 -4.16
N LEU A 149 -10.32 8.64 -3.67
CA LEU A 149 -10.36 9.47 -2.47
C LEU A 149 -11.03 10.82 -2.67
N LYS A 150 -11.03 11.37 -3.90
CA LYS A 150 -11.50 12.74 -4.23
C LYS A 150 -10.80 13.81 -3.37
N GLU A 151 -9.80 14.51 -3.94
CA GLU A 151 -8.96 15.53 -3.27
C GLU A 151 -8.02 14.97 -2.16
N PRO A 152 -6.85 14.39 -2.45
CA PRO A 152 -6.01 13.73 -1.44
C PRO A 152 -5.07 14.67 -0.64
N ASP A 153 -5.39 15.96 -0.51
CA ASP A 153 -4.45 16.98 0.04
C ASP A 153 -3.98 16.70 1.49
N ASP A 154 -4.82 16.02 2.27
CA ASP A 154 -4.57 15.59 3.65
C ASP A 154 -4.21 14.11 3.76
N THR A 155 -3.78 13.50 2.65
CA THR A 155 -3.54 12.06 2.54
C THR A 155 -2.20 11.76 1.89
N CYS A 156 -1.38 10.97 2.58
CA CYS A 156 -0.19 10.34 2.01
C CYS A 156 -0.59 9.05 1.31
N ILE A 157 -0.40 8.98 -0.01
CA ILE A 157 -0.60 7.73 -0.77
C ILE A 157 0.72 6.99 -0.92
N VAL A 158 0.76 5.75 -0.45
CA VAL A 158 1.96 4.91 -0.39
C VAL A 158 1.79 3.69 -1.30
N ILE A 159 2.60 3.62 -2.35
CA ILE A 159 2.64 2.46 -3.24
C ILE A 159 4.05 1.88 -3.25
N PRO A 160 4.34 0.87 -2.42
CA PRO A 160 5.56 0.08 -2.58
C PRO A 160 5.58 -0.56 -3.97
N CYS A 161 6.77 -0.69 -4.57
CA CYS A 161 6.88 -1.11 -5.96
C CYS A 161 6.29 -2.50 -6.25
N ASP A 162 6.55 -3.48 -5.38
CA ASP A 162 5.85 -4.77 -5.38
C ASP A 162 4.97 -4.87 -4.13
N SER A 163 5.60 -4.82 -2.97
CA SER A 163 4.98 -4.81 -1.66
C SER A 163 5.88 -4.10 -0.64
N THR A 164 5.41 -3.86 0.58
CA THR A 164 6.24 -3.26 1.66
C THR A 164 7.48 -4.09 1.98
N GLU A 165 7.50 -5.39 1.66
CA GLU A 165 8.68 -6.23 1.86
C GLU A 165 9.88 -5.86 1.00
N ALA A 166 9.69 -5.11 -0.10
CA ALA A 166 10.80 -4.54 -0.84
C ALA A 166 11.66 -3.63 0.05
N TRP A 167 11.04 -2.88 0.98
CA TRP A 167 11.77 -2.03 1.93
C TRP A 167 12.53 -2.85 2.97
N ILE A 168 11.97 -4.01 3.38
CA ILE A 168 12.67 -4.95 4.28
C ILE A 168 13.90 -5.50 3.58
N VAL A 169 13.77 -5.99 2.35
CA VAL A 169 14.92 -6.50 1.58
C VAL A 169 15.96 -5.40 1.35
N ALA A 170 15.52 -4.18 1.05
CA ALA A 170 16.42 -3.03 0.90
C ALA A 170 17.24 -2.78 2.18
N ALA A 171 16.59 -2.82 3.35
CA ALA A 171 17.23 -2.56 4.64
C ALA A 171 18.25 -3.65 5.04
N TYR A 172 17.95 -4.92 4.77
CA TYR A 172 18.75 -6.05 5.21
C TYR A 172 19.83 -6.48 4.21
N ASP A 173 19.51 -6.48 2.92
CA ASP A 173 20.38 -7.07 1.90
C ASP A 173 21.14 -6.03 1.07
N ASN A 174 20.81 -4.73 1.20
CA ASN A 174 21.36 -3.66 0.36
C ASN A 174 21.31 -4.01 -1.14
N THR A 175 20.21 -4.64 -1.55
CA THR A 175 20.08 -5.18 -2.91
C THR A 175 19.82 -4.06 -3.91
N ALA A 176 20.72 -3.89 -4.87
CA ALA A 176 20.49 -3.01 -6.02
C ALA A 176 19.24 -3.46 -6.79
N GLU A 177 18.45 -2.50 -7.27
CA GLU A 177 17.23 -2.79 -8.05
C GLU A 177 16.19 -3.64 -7.28
N VAL A 178 16.19 -3.58 -5.94
CA VAL A 178 15.25 -4.32 -5.08
C VAL A 178 13.78 -4.12 -5.46
N GLU A 179 13.41 -2.94 -5.96
CA GLU A 179 12.04 -2.64 -6.41
C GLU A 179 11.61 -3.45 -7.64
N PHE A 180 12.53 -4.06 -8.40
CA PHE A 180 12.23 -4.95 -9.51
C PHE A 180 11.98 -6.41 -9.09
N ILE A 181 12.24 -6.75 -7.83
CA ILE A 181 12.01 -8.08 -7.30
C ILE A 181 10.51 -8.32 -7.18
N LYS A 182 10.04 -9.34 -7.90
CA LYS A 182 8.66 -9.82 -7.78
C LYS A 182 8.48 -10.67 -6.53
N ASP A 183 7.38 -10.43 -5.81
CA ASP A 183 7.01 -11.13 -4.59
C ASP A 183 8.18 -11.24 -3.57
N PRO A 184 8.77 -10.13 -3.07
CA PRO A 184 9.98 -10.13 -2.24
C PRO A 184 9.91 -11.06 -1.02
N TRP A 185 8.71 -11.23 -0.46
CA TRP A 185 8.48 -12.21 0.60
C TRP A 185 8.81 -13.63 0.16
N GLU A 186 8.25 -14.12 -0.94
CA GLU A 186 8.49 -15.50 -1.39
C GLU A 186 9.86 -15.66 -2.05
N SER A 187 10.31 -14.64 -2.78
CA SER A 187 11.51 -14.69 -3.61
C SER A 187 12.78 -14.28 -2.87
N VAL A 188 12.72 -13.74 -1.65
CA VAL A 188 13.90 -13.41 -0.86
C VAL A 188 13.74 -13.88 0.58
N ILE A 189 12.78 -13.31 1.31
CA ILE A 189 12.67 -13.45 2.78
C ILE A 189 12.34 -14.89 3.19
N ALA A 190 11.31 -15.49 2.58
CA ALA A 190 10.79 -16.82 2.90
C ALA A 190 11.44 -17.96 2.10
N LYS A 191 12.52 -17.69 1.36
CA LYS A 191 13.30 -18.73 0.66
C LYS A 191 13.91 -19.76 1.60
N ARG A 192 14.22 -19.35 2.85
CA ARG A 192 14.86 -20.19 3.86
C ARG A 192 14.06 -20.13 5.17
N LYS A 193 14.37 -21.04 6.10
CA LYS A 193 13.75 -21.08 7.44
C LYS A 193 14.18 -19.92 8.35
N THR A 194 15.21 -19.19 7.95
CA THR A 194 15.77 -18.04 8.66
C THR A 194 16.18 -16.98 7.64
N TYR A 195 15.91 -15.72 7.95
CA TYR A 195 16.34 -14.54 7.20
C TYR A 195 16.98 -13.58 8.20
N HIS A 196 18.31 -13.37 8.08
CA HIS A 196 19.11 -12.56 9.03
C HIS A 196 18.78 -12.84 10.50
N ASP A 197 18.98 -14.10 10.90
CA ASP A 197 18.72 -14.63 12.25
C ASP A 197 17.25 -14.60 12.73
N ILE A 198 16.34 -14.09 11.92
CA ILE A 198 14.89 -14.12 12.19
C ILE A 198 14.30 -15.40 11.59
N ARG A 199 13.65 -16.20 12.44
CA ARG A 199 12.99 -17.44 12.00
C ARG A 199 11.74 -17.14 11.18
N ILE A 200 11.69 -17.66 9.97
CA ILE A 200 10.56 -17.47 9.04
C ILE A 200 9.64 -18.69 9.06
N SER A 201 8.35 -18.45 9.30
CA SER A 201 7.32 -19.49 9.40
C SER A 201 6.71 -19.87 8.04
N GLY A 202 7.56 -20.18 7.06
CA GLY A 202 7.15 -20.53 5.70
C GLY A 202 6.50 -19.37 4.96
N LYS A 203 5.55 -19.68 4.04
CA LYS A 203 4.94 -18.70 3.14
C LYS A 203 3.99 -17.70 3.82
N LYS A 204 3.50 -17.99 5.03
CA LYS A 204 2.53 -17.11 5.70
C LYS A 204 3.24 -15.96 6.42
N LYS A 205 2.94 -14.72 6.02
CA LYS A 205 3.36 -13.49 6.70
C LYS A 205 2.73 -13.42 8.11
N ARG A 206 3.49 -12.97 9.11
CA ARG A 206 3.02 -12.83 10.50
C ARG A 206 3.47 -11.50 11.08
N THR A 207 2.56 -10.80 11.75
CA THR A 207 2.83 -9.51 12.42
C THR A 207 4.06 -9.54 13.32
N ARG A 208 4.19 -10.58 14.17
CA ARG A 208 5.36 -10.76 15.04
C ARG A 208 6.71 -10.82 14.31
N ILE A 209 6.73 -11.28 13.06
CA ILE A 209 7.95 -11.28 12.25
C ILE A 209 8.25 -9.84 11.77
N PHE A 210 7.23 -9.10 11.36
CA PHE A 210 7.38 -7.70 10.91
C PHE A 210 7.76 -6.77 12.07
N GLU A 211 7.31 -7.05 13.29
CA GLU A 211 7.79 -6.36 14.50
C GLU A 211 9.31 -6.52 14.72
N GLN A 212 9.90 -7.64 14.27
CA GLN A 212 11.34 -7.87 14.34
C GLN A 212 12.10 -7.22 13.19
N PHE A 213 11.47 -7.06 12.02
CA PHE A 213 12.07 -6.36 10.89
C PHE A 213 12.07 -4.83 11.05
N ALA A 214 11.00 -4.28 11.64
CA ALA A 214 10.80 -2.84 11.69
C ALA A 214 11.98 -2.04 12.29
N PRO A 215 12.65 -2.48 13.38
CA PRO A 215 13.81 -1.77 13.91
C PRO A 215 14.95 -1.63 12.89
N ILE A 216 15.29 -2.69 12.17
CA ILE A 216 16.36 -2.67 11.16
C ILE A 216 15.95 -1.83 9.94
N VAL A 217 14.68 -1.90 9.53
CA VAL A 217 14.15 -1.01 8.48
C VAL A 217 14.31 0.47 8.87
N CYS A 218 14.06 0.81 10.13
CA CYS A 218 14.22 2.18 10.62
C CYS A 218 15.69 2.58 10.74
N GLU A 219 16.55 1.70 11.28
CA GLU A 219 17.99 1.94 11.41
C GLU A 219 18.64 2.20 10.05
N ASN A 220 18.24 1.44 9.03
CA ASN A 220 18.78 1.55 7.67
C ASN A 220 17.88 2.36 6.73
N TRP A 221 17.01 3.24 7.25
CA TRP A 221 16.02 3.93 6.42
C TRP A 221 16.63 4.78 5.30
N GLU A 222 17.77 5.44 5.55
CA GLU A 222 18.51 6.17 4.50
C GLU A 222 18.93 5.26 3.33
N GLN A 223 19.36 4.03 3.62
CA GLN A 223 19.65 3.04 2.59
C GLN A 223 18.37 2.64 1.84
N VAL A 224 17.26 2.46 2.55
CA VAL A 224 15.97 2.13 1.95
C VAL A 224 15.52 3.24 0.99
N THR A 225 15.59 4.52 1.35
CA THR A 225 15.20 5.64 0.47
C THR A 225 16.20 5.90 -0.66
N ASN A 226 17.44 5.42 -0.53
CA ASN A 226 18.42 5.40 -1.63
C ASN A 226 18.11 4.32 -2.66
N LEU A 227 17.67 3.14 -2.23
CA LEU A 227 17.39 1.99 -3.11
C LEU A 227 15.96 1.92 -3.64
N CYS A 228 14.99 2.48 -2.91
CA CYS A 228 13.57 2.39 -3.22
C CYS A 228 12.98 3.79 -3.47
N GLN A 229 12.54 4.05 -4.70
CA GLN A 229 11.84 5.29 -5.01
C GLN A 229 10.51 5.39 -4.24
N SER A 230 9.81 4.26 -4.04
CA SER A 230 8.58 4.23 -3.24
C SER A 230 8.77 4.68 -1.80
N ALA A 231 9.90 4.34 -1.17
CA ALA A 231 10.24 4.75 0.19
C ALA A 231 10.59 6.24 0.26
N ARG A 232 11.35 6.74 -0.72
CA ARG A 232 11.69 8.17 -0.83
C ARG A 232 10.45 9.04 -1.03
N ASP A 233 9.54 8.63 -1.90
CA ASP A 233 8.27 9.33 -2.13
C ASP A 233 7.42 9.36 -0.86
N PHE A 234 7.40 8.25 -0.12
CA PHE A 234 6.69 8.15 1.16
C PHE A 234 7.26 9.13 2.18
N GLU A 235 8.59 9.12 2.36
CA GLU A 235 9.29 10.03 3.26
C GLU A 235 8.99 11.50 2.96
N GLN A 236 9.12 11.91 1.69
CA GLN A 236 8.85 13.29 1.28
C GLN A 236 7.39 13.70 1.54
N SER A 237 6.45 12.78 1.34
CA SER A 237 5.02 13.02 1.57
C SER A 237 4.72 13.20 3.06
N ILE A 238 5.30 12.38 3.92
CA ILE A 238 5.16 12.51 5.38
C ILE A 238 5.81 13.80 5.88
N TYR A 239 7.00 14.17 5.38
CA TYR A 239 7.61 15.46 5.72
C TYR A 239 6.70 16.63 5.34
N THR A 240 6.12 16.60 4.14
CA THR A 240 5.23 17.66 3.67
C THR A 240 3.99 17.80 4.57
N LEU A 241 3.31 16.69 4.86
CA LEU A 241 2.10 16.70 5.69
C LEU A 241 2.36 17.04 7.16
N SER A 242 3.50 16.62 7.70
CA SER A 242 3.86 16.89 9.09
C SER A 242 4.21 18.37 9.35
N HIS A 243 4.66 19.10 8.32
CA HIS A 243 5.08 20.50 8.38
C HIS A 243 4.06 21.48 7.77
N GLN A 244 2.93 21.00 7.26
CA GLN A 244 1.76 21.85 7.00
C GLN A 244 1.15 22.27 8.34
N THR A 245 1.66 23.37 8.89
CA THR A 245 1.09 24.10 10.05
C THR A 245 0.77 25.53 9.65
#